data_AF-A0A7Y5A2L9-F1
#
_entry.id   AF-A0A7Y5A2L9-F1
#
_cell.length_a   1.000
_cell.length_b   1.000
_cell.length_c   1.000
_cell.angle_alpha   90.00
_cell.angle_beta   90.00
_cell.angle_gamma   90.00
#
_symmetry.space_group_name_H-M   'P 1'
#
loop_
_entity.id
_entity.type
_entity.pdbx_description
1 polymer ?
#
loop_
_entity_poly.entity_id
_entity_poly.type
_entity_poly.pdbx_seq_one_letter_code
_entity_poly.pdbx_strand_id
1 'polypeptide(L)'
;MNSYQVRINKVLSHIDFHLDEKQDLNSLAEMAFLSKFHFHRIMSSYLGEPLAVYINRIKLEKAAILLKYSDNPIEKIAYTIGYESPTSFTKSFKKAFKVSPTDFKRNNAGNFTIKPKLKAVKQFDLSSEIRQIKPFKALTYQVKGKVGDEKTYEGWAGLVSFSSENCLIDALTKYIAVHWDDPTITKEHNLRYDACISINKELNQTGKFTLKQFPGGKYLCVSYQGDYMFLPDVYNQIFKTYIFKHNFRLREEPVFEELLNSINDTPKKKLVTVIHIPIE
;
A
#
# COMPACT_ATOMS: atom_id res chain seq x y z
N MET A 1 -14.41 1.59 -21.42
CA MET A 1 -13.75 2.32 -20.32
C MET A 1 -13.43 1.34 -19.20
N ASN A 2 -12.17 1.30 -18.76
CA ASN A 2 -11.66 0.42 -17.71
C ASN A 2 -12.38 0.74 -16.37
N SER A 3 -12.96 -0.27 -15.69
CA SER A 3 -13.76 -0.04 -14.48
C SER A 3 -12.94 0.55 -13.33
N TYR A 4 -11.64 0.24 -13.24
CA TYR A 4 -10.74 0.89 -12.28
C TYR A 4 -10.46 2.33 -12.67
N GLN A 5 -10.17 2.57 -13.95
CA GLN A 5 -9.85 3.92 -14.40
C GLN A 5 -11.01 4.89 -14.16
N VAL A 6 -12.26 4.45 -14.34
CA VAL A 6 -13.45 5.25 -14.00
C VAL A 6 -13.52 5.54 -12.50
N ARG A 7 -13.32 4.54 -11.63
CA ARG A 7 -13.34 4.72 -10.17
C ARG A 7 -12.20 5.61 -9.68
N ILE A 8 -10.99 5.41 -10.20
CA ILE A 8 -9.81 6.25 -9.92
C ILE A 8 -10.06 7.69 -10.37
N ASN A 9 -10.53 7.89 -11.61
CA ASN A 9 -10.83 9.23 -12.11
C ASN A 9 -11.90 9.93 -11.25
N LYS A 10 -12.91 9.20 -10.77
CA LYS A 10 -13.91 9.74 -9.83
C LYS A 10 -13.25 10.26 -8.55
N VAL A 11 -12.33 9.50 -7.97
CA VAL A 11 -11.57 9.90 -6.77
C VAL A 11 -10.69 11.11 -7.07
N LEU A 12 -9.97 11.12 -8.20
CA LEU A 12 -9.12 12.25 -8.58
C LEU A 12 -9.94 13.53 -8.79
N SER A 13 -11.07 13.44 -9.49
CA SER A 13 -11.99 14.56 -9.63
C SER A 13 -12.50 15.05 -8.28
N HIS A 14 -12.90 14.14 -7.37
CA HIS A 14 -13.32 14.53 -6.03
C HIS A 14 -12.22 15.29 -5.27
N ILE A 15 -10.98 14.78 -5.29
CA ILE A 15 -9.82 15.45 -4.70
C ILE A 15 -9.65 16.85 -5.28
N ASP A 16 -9.71 16.99 -6.61
CA ASP A 16 -9.51 18.27 -7.29
C ASP A 16 -10.55 19.33 -6.90
N PHE A 17 -11.80 18.91 -6.62
CA PHE A 17 -12.89 19.80 -6.22
C PHE A 17 -12.94 20.11 -4.71
N HIS A 18 -12.33 19.29 -3.84
CA HIS A 18 -12.46 19.40 -2.37
C HIS A 18 -11.09 19.54 -1.66
N LEU A 19 -10.10 20.18 -2.30
CA LEU A 19 -8.76 20.32 -1.72
C LEU A 19 -8.71 21.14 -0.42
N ASP A 20 -9.69 22.00 -0.20
CA ASP A 20 -9.86 22.79 1.02
C ASP A 20 -10.27 21.93 2.24
N GLU A 21 -10.83 20.74 1.99
CA GLU A 21 -11.29 19.83 3.03
C GLU A 21 -10.20 18.85 3.50
N LYS A 22 -10.39 18.34 4.72
CA LYS A 22 -9.58 17.24 5.24
C LYS A 22 -9.99 15.96 4.52
N GLN A 23 -9.10 15.49 3.66
CA GLN A 23 -9.30 14.26 2.91
C GLN A 23 -9.23 13.04 3.85
N ASP A 24 -10.36 12.36 4.05
CA ASP A 24 -10.41 11.08 4.75
C ASP A 24 -10.10 9.95 3.75
N LEU A 25 -8.98 9.26 3.96
CA LEU A 25 -8.58 8.14 3.11
C LEU A 25 -9.62 7.01 3.11
N ASN A 26 -10.43 6.90 4.16
CA ASN A 26 -11.50 5.89 4.23
C ASN A 26 -12.62 6.22 3.25
N SER A 27 -13.08 7.47 3.24
CA SER A 27 -14.14 7.90 2.33
C SER A 27 -13.70 7.82 0.87
N LEU A 28 -12.43 8.13 0.57
CA LEU A 28 -11.87 7.98 -0.78
C LEU A 28 -11.80 6.52 -1.23
N ALA A 29 -11.44 5.61 -0.32
CA ALA A 29 -11.43 4.17 -0.60
C ALA A 29 -12.84 3.62 -0.86
N GLU A 30 -13.81 4.01 -0.03
CA GLU A 30 -15.22 3.67 -0.19
C GLU A 30 -15.79 4.20 -1.50
N MET A 31 -15.45 5.43 -1.90
CA MET A 31 -15.85 6.03 -3.18
C MET A 31 -15.35 5.21 -4.38
N ALA A 32 -14.18 4.59 -4.25
CA ALA A 32 -13.61 3.70 -5.26
C ALA A 32 -14.17 2.27 -5.18
N PHE A 33 -15.04 1.95 -4.21
CA PHE A 33 -15.46 0.60 -3.88
C PHE A 33 -14.26 -0.34 -3.71
N LEU A 34 -13.31 0.08 -2.86
CA LEU A 34 -12.09 -0.67 -2.56
C LEU A 34 -11.84 -0.66 -1.06
N SER A 35 -11.35 -1.79 -0.54
CA SER A 35 -10.71 -1.80 0.78
C SER A 35 -9.57 -0.76 0.84
N LYS A 36 -9.33 -0.17 2.01
CA LYS A 36 -8.26 0.84 2.22
C LYS A 36 -6.90 0.38 1.69
N PHE A 37 -6.62 -0.91 1.87
CA PHE A 37 -5.38 -1.54 1.44
C PHE A 37 -5.26 -1.58 -0.09
N HIS A 38 -6.28 -2.10 -0.78
CA HIS A 38 -6.31 -2.11 -2.25
C HIS A 38 -6.32 -0.71 -2.82
N PHE A 39 -7.12 0.19 -2.25
CA PHE A 39 -7.21 1.58 -2.65
C PHE A 39 -5.83 2.26 -2.66
N HIS A 40 -5.08 2.14 -1.57
CA HIS A 40 -3.78 2.80 -1.51
C HIS A 40 -2.78 2.26 -2.54
N ARG A 41 -2.68 0.93 -2.69
CA ARG A 41 -1.80 0.31 -3.69
C ARG A 41 -2.18 0.70 -5.11
N ILE A 42 -3.48 0.68 -5.41
CA ILE A 42 -4.02 1.08 -6.71
C ILE A 42 -3.69 2.54 -7.00
N MET A 43 -4.01 3.45 -6.08
CA MET A 43 -3.77 4.88 -6.26
C MET A 43 -2.27 5.19 -6.37
N SER A 44 -1.43 4.60 -5.52
CA SER A 44 0.02 4.83 -5.56
C SER A 44 0.65 4.31 -6.85
N SER A 45 0.23 3.12 -7.31
CA SER A 45 0.70 2.55 -8.57
C SER A 45 0.22 3.37 -9.78
N TYR A 46 -1.04 3.86 -9.76
CA TYR A 46 -1.60 4.68 -10.82
C TYR A 46 -0.94 6.06 -10.92
N LEU A 47 -0.73 6.72 -9.78
CA LEU A 47 -0.15 8.06 -9.70
C LEU A 47 1.38 8.07 -9.81
N GLY A 48 2.03 6.94 -9.53
CA GLY A 48 3.50 6.85 -9.43
C GLY A 48 4.07 7.51 -8.16
N GLU A 49 3.21 7.95 -7.25
CA GLU A 49 3.54 8.53 -5.95
C GLU A 49 2.43 8.23 -4.93
N PRO A 50 2.70 8.21 -3.61
CA PRO A 50 1.66 7.99 -2.60
C PRO A 50 0.56 9.05 -2.67
N LEU A 51 -0.69 8.65 -2.44
CA LEU A 51 -1.86 9.54 -2.59
C LEU A 51 -1.75 10.83 -1.75
N ALA A 52 -1.25 10.74 -0.51
CA ALA A 52 -1.06 11.91 0.34
C ALA A 52 -0.01 12.90 -0.22
N VAL A 53 1.03 12.38 -0.89
CA VAL A 53 2.06 13.19 -1.56
C VAL A 53 1.45 13.88 -2.78
N TYR A 54 0.66 13.15 -3.57
CA TYR A 54 -0.10 13.70 -4.70
C TYR A 54 -1.01 14.85 -4.25
N ILE A 55 -1.88 14.63 -3.25
CA ILE A 55 -2.81 15.65 -2.75
C ILE A 55 -2.04 16.90 -2.30
N ASN A 56 -0.97 16.73 -1.54
CA ASN A 56 -0.15 17.86 -1.08
C ASN A 56 0.52 18.61 -2.25
N ARG A 57 0.99 17.89 -3.28
CA ARG A 57 1.56 18.50 -4.48
C ARG A 57 0.52 19.35 -5.21
N ILE A 58 -0.68 18.82 -5.47
CA ILE A 58 -1.77 19.58 -6.11
C ILE A 58 -2.16 20.82 -5.29
N LYS A 59 -2.27 20.70 -3.96
CA LYS A 59 -2.51 21.86 -3.07
C LYS A 59 -1.47 22.96 -3.27
N LEU A 60 -0.19 22.59 -3.29
CA LEU A 60 0.93 23.52 -3.45
C LEU A 60 0.99 24.13 -4.86
N GLU A 61 0.69 23.36 -5.91
CA GLU A 61 0.58 23.85 -7.29
C GLU A 61 -0.56 24.88 -7.42
N LYS A 62 -1.75 24.62 -6.86
CA LYS A 62 -2.85 25.61 -6.83
C LYS A 62 -2.49 26.85 -6.03
N ALA A 63 -1.81 26.72 -4.88
CA ALA A 63 -1.34 27.88 -4.14
C ALA A 63 -0.34 28.73 -4.94
N ALA A 64 0.56 28.11 -5.70
CA ALA A 64 1.47 28.85 -6.58
C ALA A 64 0.71 29.65 -7.66
N ILE A 65 -0.34 29.07 -8.25
CA ILE A 65 -1.23 29.77 -9.18
C ILE A 65 -1.89 30.97 -8.47
N LEU A 66 -2.47 30.77 -7.28
CA LEU A 66 -3.12 31.86 -6.53
C LEU A 66 -2.14 32.95 -6.11
N LEU A 67 -0.91 32.62 -5.72
CA LEU A 67 0.13 33.59 -5.38
C LEU A 67 0.56 34.41 -6.60
N LYS A 68 0.54 33.81 -7.79
CA LYS A 68 0.97 34.47 -9.03
C LYS A 68 -0.11 35.35 -9.65
N TYR A 69 -1.37 34.92 -9.58
CA TYR A 69 -2.47 35.52 -10.33
C TYR A 69 -3.55 36.16 -9.46
N SER A 70 -3.36 36.25 -8.14
CA SER A 70 -4.31 36.93 -7.24
C SER A 70 -3.62 37.79 -6.20
N ASP A 71 -4.31 38.83 -5.76
CA ASP A 71 -3.85 39.70 -4.67
C ASP A 71 -4.16 39.17 -3.28
N ASN A 72 -4.74 37.97 -3.17
CA ASN A 72 -5.11 37.37 -1.90
C ASN A 72 -3.94 37.33 -0.90
N PRO A 73 -4.17 37.64 0.39
CA PRO A 73 -3.18 37.44 1.44
C PRO A 73 -2.71 35.99 1.51
N ILE A 74 -1.43 35.78 1.85
CA ILE A 74 -0.82 34.44 1.97
C ILE A 74 -1.60 33.56 2.95
N GLU A 75 -2.07 34.14 4.05
CA GLU A 75 -2.92 33.48 5.03
C GLU A 75 -4.23 32.97 4.42
N LYS A 76 -4.93 33.82 3.66
CA LYS A 76 -6.17 33.42 2.97
C LYS A 76 -5.91 32.29 1.97
N ILE A 77 -4.81 32.36 1.23
CA ILE A 77 -4.42 31.29 0.29
C ILE A 77 -4.19 29.98 1.03
N ALA A 78 -3.48 30.00 2.17
CA ALA A 78 -3.21 28.82 2.97
C ALA A 78 -4.51 28.10 3.40
N TYR A 79 -5.50 28.84 3.89
CA TYR A 79 -6.79 28.24 4.27
C TYR A 79 -7.58 27.76 3.04
N THR A 80 -7.56 28.52 1.94
CA THR A 80 -8.26 28.17 0.69
C THR A 80 -7.78 26.84 0.09
N ILE A 81 -6.52 26.46 0.30
CA ILE A 81 -5.99 25.16 -0.14
C ILE A 81 -5.98 24.10 0.99
N GLY A 82 -6.71 24.35 2.08
CA GLY A 82 -6.98 23.38 3.14
C GLY A 82 -5.80 23.10 4.06
N TYR A 83 -4.98 24.12 4.38
CA TYR A 83 -4.02 24.05 5.47
C TYR A 83 -4.62 24.63 6.76
N GLU A 84 -4.43 23.95 7.88
CA GLU A 84 -4.91 24.40 9.20
C GLU A 84 -4.16 25.63 9.74
N SER A 85 -2.97 25.94 9.21
CA SER A 85 -2.20 27.12 9.60
C SER A 85 -1.31 27.65 8.47
N PRO A 86 -1.17 28.98 8.35
CA PRO A 86 -0.25 29.62 7.40
C PRO A 86 1.22 29.22 7.60
N THR A 87 1.61 28.92 8.84
CA THR A 87 2.97 28.46 9.18
C THR A 87 3.27 27.09 8.58
N SER A 88 2.32 26.16 8.64
CA SER A 88 2.45 24.82 8.04
C SER A 88 2.50 24.90 6.53
N PHE A 89 1.66 25.76 5.94
CA PHE A 89 1.69 26.07 4.51
C PHE A 89 3.07 26.60 4.08
N THR A 90 3.58 27.62 4.78
CA THR A 90 4.87 28.25 4.44
C THR A 90 6.03 27.25 4.48
N LYS A 91 6.08 26.38 5.49
CA LYS A 91 7.10 25.32 5.58
C LYS A 91 7.00 24.33 4.42
N SER A 92 5.78 23.87 4.10
CA SER A 92 5.53 22.92 3.00
C SER A 92 5.87 23.53 1.63
N PHE A 93 5.41 24.77 1.39
CA PHE A 93 5.67 25.52 0.16
C PHE A 93 7.16 25.76 -0.05
N LYS A 94 7.88 26.25 0.98
CA LYS A 94 9.33 26.46 0.90
C LYS A 94 10.11 25.17 0.65
N LYS A 95 9.66 24.04 1.22
CA LYS A 95 10.26 22.73 0.96
C LYS A 95 10.14 22.32 -0.51
N ALA A 96 8.97 22.56 -1.12
CA ALA A 96 8.66 22.20 -2.50
C ALA A 96 9.31 23.15 -3.52
N PHE A 97 9.10 24.46 -3.38
CA PHE A 97 9.54 25.48 -4.35
C PHE A 97 10.89 26.11 -4.06
N LYS A 98 11.53 25.77 -2.92
CA LYS A 98 12.82 26.31 -2.44
C LYS A 98 12.83 27.80 -2.10
N VAL A 99 11.70 28.49 -2.24
CA VAL A 99 11.49 29.91 -1.90
C VAL A 99 10.26 30.08 -1.01
N SER A 100 10.18 31.15 -0.24
CA SER A 100 9.00 31.43 0.58
C SER A 100 7.79 31.83 -0.28
N PRO A 101 6.53 31.64 0.19
CA PRO A 101 5.35 32.14 -0.51
C PRO A 101 5.41 33.66 -0.78
N THR A 102 5.95 34.43 0.18
CA THR A 102 6.11 35.89 0.06
C THR A 102 7.07 36.26 -1.06
N ASP A 103 8.25 35.64 -1.10
CA ASP A 103 9.24 35.88 -2.15
C ASP A 103 8.72 35.40 -3.51
N PHE A 104 7.99 34.28 -3.53
CA PHE A 104 7.36 33.74 -4.74
C PHE A 104 6.34 34.73 -5.33
N LYS A 105 5.47 35.31 -4.50
CA LYS A 105 4.48 36.32 -4.89
C LYS A 105 5.15 37.61 -5.40
N ARG A 106 6.19 38.10 -4.71
CA ARG A 106 6.88 39.35 -5.08
C ARG A 106 7.65 39.25 -6.40
N ASN A 107 8.32 38.13 -6.63
CA ASN A 107 9.29 38.02 -7.73
C ASN A 107 8.68 37.49 -9.04
N ASN A 108 7.34 37.35 -9.11
CA ASN A 108 6.59 36.80 -10.25
C ASN A 108 7.32 35.59 -10.87
N ALA A 109 7.75 34.70 -9.96
CA ALA A 109 8.89 33.85 -10.19
C ALA A 109 8.61 32.94 -11.42
N GLY A 110 9.62 32.73 -12.28
CA GLY A 110 9.54 32.08 -13.59
C GLY A 110 8.91 30.67 -13.61
N ASN A 111 9.11 29.89 -14.68
CA ASN A 111 8.47 28.57 -14.80
C ASN A 111 9.01 27.57 -13.74
N PHE A 112 8.41 27.54 -12.55
CA PHE A 112 8.69 26.54 -11.52
C PHE A 112 7.87 25.28 -11.78
N THR A 113 8.55 24.20 -12.12
CA THR A 113 7.94 22.87 -12.16
C THR A 113 8.25 22.16 -10.85
N ILE A 114 7.21 21.79 -10.09
CA ILE A 114 7.39 20.80 -9.02
C ILE A 114 7.64 19.46 -9.73
N LYS A 115 8.91 19.12 -9.94
CA LYS A 115 9.25 17.77 -10.40
C LYS A 115 9.04 16.83 -9.22
N PRO A 116 8.12 15.85 -9.29
CA PRO A 116 8.08 14.80 -8.30
C PRO A 116 9.48 14.18 -8.23
N LYS A 117 9.98 13.89 -7.02
CA LYS A 117 11.11 12.98 -6.85
C LYS A 117 10.60 11.58 -7.20
N LEU A 118 10.44 11.32 -8.49
CA LEU A 118 10.21 9.98 -9.01
C LEU A 118 11.43 9.17 -8.62
N LYS A 119 11.26 8.21 -7.70
CA LYS A 119 12.30 7.20 -7.48
C LYS A 119 12.50 6.49 -8.81
N ALA A 120 13.76 6.22 -9.16
CA ALA A 120 14.04 5.31 -10.27
C ALA A 120 13.28 4.01 -10.01
N VAL A 121 12.33 3.68 -10.89
CA VAL A 121 11.51 2.48 -10.74
C VAL A 121 12.42 1.30 -11.01
N LYS A 122 12.81 0.60 -9.95
CA LYS A 122 13.55 -0.65 -10.10
C LYS A 122 12.62 -1.66 -10.76
N GLN A 123 13.09 -2.26 -11.84
CA GLN A 123 12.34 -3.29 -12.54
C GLN A 123 12.79 -4.66 -12.04
N PHE A 124 11.82 -5.53 -11.81
CA PHE A 124 12.01 -6.90 -11.34
C PHE A 124 11.60 -7.86 -12.44
N ASP A 125 12.34 -8.95 -12.54
CA ASP A 125 11.93 -10.09 -13.37
C ASP A 125 10.87 -10.86 -12.59
N LEU A 126 9.62 -10.81 -13.06
CA LEU A 126 8.46 -11.36 -12.39
C LEU A 126 7.77 -12.34 -13.32
N SER A 127 7.61 -13.59 -12.89
CA SER A 127 6.72 -14.53 -13.56
C SER A 127 5.32 -14.47 -12.95
N SER A 128 4.31 -14.66 -13.78
CA SER A 128 2.92 -14.60 -13.35
C SER A 128 2.08 -15.69 -14.00
N GLU A 129 1.13 -16.22 -13.26
CA GLU A 129 0.14 -17.17 -13.77
C GLU A 129 -1.18 -17.01 -13.03
N ILE A 130 -2.27 -17.45 -13.67
CA ILE A 130 -3.59 -17.48 -13.04
C ILE A 130 -3.81 -18.88 -12.49
N ARG A 131 -4.08 -19.00 -11.19
CA ARG A 131 -4.36 -20.29 -10.54
C ARG A 131 -5.75 -20.29 -9.92
N GLN A 132 -6.40 -21.45 -9.99
CA GLN A 132 -7.60 -21.75 -9.20
C GLN A 132 -7.16 -22.34 -7.86
N ILE A 133 -7.40 -21.61 -6.77
CA ILE A 133 -7.03 -22.02 -5.42
C ILE A 133 -8.26 -22.57 -4.69
N LYS A 134 -8.12 -23.73 -4.06
CA LYS A 134 -9.15 -24.29 -3.18
C LYS A 134 -9.17 -23.53 -1.85
N PRO A 135 -10.33 -23.33 -1.21
CA PRO A 135 -10.38 -22.75 0.13
C PRO A 135 -9.55 -23.60 1.10
N PHE A 136 -8.85 -22.95 2.03
CA PHE A 136 -8.04 -23.63 3.03
C PHE A 136 -8.07 -22.87 4.36
N LYS A 137 -7.73 -23.56 5.44
CA LYS A 137 -7.65 -22.99 6.80
C LYS A 137 -6.20 -22.71 7.16
N ALA A 138 -5.96 -21.71 7.98
CA ALA A 138 -4.65 -21.44 8.54
C ALA A 138 -4.73 -21.07 10.03
N LEU A 139 -3.77 -21.56 10.81
CA LEU A 139 -3.48 -21.00 12.11
C LEU A 139 -2.81 -19.65 11.93
N THR A 140 -3.32 -18.63 12.63
CA THR A 140 -2.94 -17.25 12.45
C THR A 140 -2.56 -16.60 13.78
N TYR A 141 -1.44 -15.88 13.76
CA TYR A 141 -1.04 -14.94 14.80
C TYR A 141 -1.00 -13.54 14.22
N GLN A 142 -1.82 -12.63 14.76
CA GLN A 142 -1.78 -11.22 14.35
C GLN A 142 -0.78 -10.44 15.20
N VAL A 143 0.20 -9.86 14.53
CA VAL A 143 1.21 -8.96 15.10
C VAL A 143 0.78 -7.52 14.86
N LYS A 144 0.96 -6.66 15.88
CA LYS A 144 0.83 -5.21 15.76
C LYS A 144 2.19 -4.56 15.93
N GLY A 145 2.59 -3.74 14.96
CA GLY A 145 3.89 -3.08 14.96
C GLY A 145 4.58 -3.15 13.60
N LYS A 146 5.87 -2.79 13.61
CA LYS A 146 6.69 -2.79 12.40
C LYS A 146 6.90 -4.21 11.91
N VAL A 147 6.55 -4.49 10.65
CA VAL A 147 6.83 -5.81 10.08
C VAL A 147 8.34 -6.07 10.02
N GLY A 148 8.75 -7.25 10.46
CA GLY A 148 10.14 -7.67 10.52
C GLY A 148 10.88 -7.21 11.78
N ASP A 149 10.14 -6.75 12.80
CA ASP A 149 10.65 -6.56 14.15
C ASP A 149 10.65 -7.87 14.97
N GLU A 150 11.14 -7.79 16.21
CA GLU A 150 11.21 -8.91 17.15
C GLU A 150 9.85 -9.62 17.32
N LYS A 151 8.75 -8.85 17.48
CA LYS A 151 7.40 -9.41 17.63
C LYS A 151 6.95 -10.20 16.42
N THR A 152 7.35 -9.77 15.22
CA THR A 152 7.07 -10.49 13.98
C THR A 152 7.76 -11.86 14.00
N TYR A 153 9.04 -11.91 14.39
CA TYR A 153 9.78 -13.17 14.48
C TYR A 153 9.28 -14.08 15.60
N GLU A 154 8.93 -13.53 16.77
CA GLU A 154 8.29 -14.26 17.87
C GLU A 154 6.96 -14.89 17.44
N GLY A 155 6.16 -14.16 16.65
CA GLY A 155 4.91 -14.66 16.09
C GLY A 155 5.11 -15.87 15.19
N TRP A 156 6.07 -15.79 14.27
CA TRP A 156 6.44 -16.91 13.40
C TRP A 156 7.00 -18.10 14.19
N ALA A 157 7.93 -17.85 15.10
CA ALA A 157 8.53 -18.90 15.93
C ALA A 157 7.48 -19.63 16.78
N GLY A 158 6.55 -18.89 17.39
CA GLY A 158 5.44 -19.47 18.14
C GLY A 158 4.52 -20.33 17.28
N LEU A 159 4.16 -19.86 16.08
CA LEU A 159 3.33 -20.63 15.14
C LEU A 159 4.02 -21.93 14.71
N VAL A 160 5.32 -21.86 14.40
CA VAL A 160 6.10 -23.03 13.99
C VAL A 160 6.23 -24.05 15.12
N SER A 161 6.52 -23.60 16.36
CA SER A 161 6.60 -24.49 17.53
C SER A 161 5.28 -25.23 17.74
N PHE A 162 4.18 -24.47 17.85
CA PHE A 162 2.86 -25.05 18.06
C PHE A 162 2.43 -25.99 16.94
N SER A 163 2.69 -25.62 15.69
CA SER A 163 2.33 -26.45 14.53
C SER A 163 3.16 -27.73 14.47
N SER A 164 4.43 -27.68 14.90
CA SER A 164 5.30 -28.86 14.98
C SER A 164 4.86 -29.80 16.09
N GLU A 165 4.61 -29.28 17.29
CA GLU A 165 4.14 -30.04 18.47
C GLU A 165 2.81 -30.77 18.21
N ASN A 166 1.96 -30.20 17.35
CA ASN A 166 0.66 -30.77 16.97
C ASN A 166 0.68 -31.51 15.62
N CYS A 167 1.86 -31.78 15.05
CA CYS A 167 2.04 -32.53 13.79
C CYS A 167 1.22 -31.96 12.62
N LEU A 168 1.15 -30.63 12.49
CA LEU A 168 0.39 -29.91 11.46
C LEU A 168 1.23 -29.52 10.24
N ILE A 169 2.55 -29.65 10.32
CA ILE A 169 3.47 -29.30 9.24
C ILE A 169 3.73 -30.53 8.37
N ASP A 170 3.51 -30.38 7.07
CA ASP A 170 3.86 -31.34 6.02
C ASP A 170 4.32 -30.63 4.74
N ALA A 171 4.55 -31.39 3.67
CA ALA A 171 5.05 -30.87 2.41
C ALA A 171 4.07 -29.94 1.67
N LEU A 172 2.78 -29.91 2.06
CA LEU A 172 1.75 -29.05 1.48
C LEU A 172 1.47 -27.82 2.36
N THR A 173 2.11 -27.71 3.51
CA THR A 173 1.98 -26.56 4.41
C THR A 173 2.49 -25.29 3.75
N LYS A 174 1.64 -24.26 3.75
CA LYS A 174 1.96 -22.91 3.28
C LYS A 174 2.26 -22.00 4.45
N TYR A 175 3.34 -21.24 4.31
CA TYR A 175 3.69 -20.14 5.20
C TYR A 175 3.19 -18.85 4.56
N ILE A 176 2.20 -18.22 5.19
CA ILE A 176 1.46 -17.11 4.60
C ILE A 176 1.65 -15.84 5.42
N ALA A 177 1.93 -14.74 4.73
CA ALA A 177 1.99 -13.39 5.29
C ALA A 177 0.85 -12.53 4.71
N VAL A 178 0.11 -11.84 5.58
CA VAL A 178 -0.94 -10.89 5.17
C VAL A 178 -0.68 -9.52 5.78
N HIS A 179 -0.64 -8.50 4.94
CA HIS A 179 -0.50 -7.10 5.35
C HIS A 179 -1.86 -6.42 5.26
N TRP A 180 -2.34 -5.85 6.35
CA TRP A 180 -3.66 -5.20 6.39
C TRP A 180 -3.60 -3.68 6.21
N ASP A 181 -2.40 -3.11 6.40
CA ASP A 181 -2.20 -1.67 6.49
C ASP A 181 -1.00 -1.26 5.64
N ASP A 182 -1.00 -0.01 5.17
CA ASP A 182 0.11 0.55 4.40
C ASP A 182 1.08 1.34 5.30
N PRO A 183 2.39 1.02 5.32
CA PRO A 183 3.37 1.68 6.19
C PRO A 183 3.66 3.15 5.81
N THR A 184 3.22 3.62 4.65
CA THR A 184 3.35 5.04 4.27
C THR A 184 2.22 5.90 4.83
N ILE A 185 1.15 5.28 5.33
CA ILE A 185 -0.03 5.96 5.92
C ILE A 185 -0.15 5.63 7.40
N THR A 186 -0.17 4.33 7.72
CA THR A 186 -0.46 3.84 9.05
C THR A 186 0.80 3.94 9.90
N LYS A 187 0.68 4.57 11.07
CA LYS A 187 1.78 4.68 12.04
C LYS A 187 2.27 3.28 12.40
N GLU A 188 3.59 3.17 12.60
CA GLU A 188 4.28 1.90 12.82
C GLU A 188 3.63 0.99 13.88
N HIS A 189 3.24 1.53 15.03
CA HIS A 189 2.61 0.75 16.12
C HIS A 189 1.18 0.27 15.82
N ASN A 190 0.54 0.80 14.77
CA ASN A 190 -0.82 0.43 14.35
C ASN A 190 -0.84 -0.50 13.12
N LEU A 191 0.32 -0.81 12.54
CA LEU A 191 0.41 -1.74 11.43
C LEU A 191 0.03 -3.15 11.89
N ARG A 192 -0.90 -3.79 11.20
CA ARG A 192 -1.31 -5.17 11.47
C ARG A 192 -0.75 -6.10 10.40
N TYR A 193 -0.16 -7.18 10.87
CA TYR A 193 0.44 -8.22 10.06
C TYR A 193 -0.01 -9.58 10.59
N ASP A 194 -0.50 -10.45 9.70
CA ASP A 194 -0.81 -11.82 10.07
C ASP A 194 0.30 -12.75 9.59
N ALA A 195 0.93 -13.45 10.52
CA ALA A 195 1.69 -14.67 10.23
C ALA A 195 0.71 -15.85 10.24
N CYS A 196 0.78 -16.71 9.22
CA CYS A 196 -0.16 -17.80 9.04
C CYS A 196 0.54 -19.09 8.62
N ILE A 197 0.11 -20.24 9.15
CA ILE A 197 0.50 -21.57 8.70
C ILE A 197 -0.75 -22.32 8.27
N SER A 198 -0.83 -22.75 7.01
CA SER A 198 -2.00 -23.50 6.54
C SER A 198 -2.07 -24.86 7.21
N ILE A 199 -3.28 -25.31 7.54
CA ILE A 199 -3.51 -26.61 8.15
C ILE A 199 -4.47 -27.45 7.31
N ASN A 200 -4.25 -28.77 7.31
CA ASN A 200 -5.09 -29.76 6.65
C ASN A 200 -5.74 -30.76 7.63
N LYS A 201 -5.44 -30.63 8.92
CA LYS A 201 -6.03 -31.42 10.01
C LYS A 201 -6.99 -30.57 10.83
N GLU A 202 -8.00 -31.21 11.40
CA GLU A 202 -8.85 -30.57 12.40
C GLU A 202 -8.10 -30.41 13.71
N LEU A 203 -8.38 -29.31 14.40
CA LEU A 203 -7.77 -28.96 15.68
C LEU A 203 -8.86 -28.82 16.73
N ASN A 204 -8.66 -29.48 17.86
CA ASN A 204 -9.53 -29.33 19.02
C ASN A 204 -9.23 -28.03 19.79
N GLN A 205 -7.99 -27.54 19.71
CA GLN A 205 -7.54 -26.31 20.37
C GLN A 205 -6.51 -25.58 19.52
N THR A 206 -6.51 -24.25 19.59
CA THR A 206 -5.58 -23.38 18.83
C THR A 206 -4.60 -22.64 19.73
N GLY A 207 -4.64 -22.86 21.06
CA GLY A 207 -3.83 -22.12 22.03
C GLY A 207 -4.05 -20.61 21.91
N LYS A 208 -2.95 -19.86 21.76
CA LYS A 208 -2.98 -18.39 21.56
C LYS A 208 -3.22 -17.96 20.10
N PHE A 209 -3.40 -18.91 19.19
CA PHE A 209 -3.59 -18.66 17.76
C PHE A 209 -5.08 -18.67 17.40
N THR A 210 -5.39 -18.06 16.26
CA THR A 210 -6.74 -18.02 15.71
C THR A 210 -6.82 -18.83 14.44
N LEU A 211 -7.95 -19.48 14.17
CA LEU A 211 -8.18 -20.20 12.93
C LEU A 211 -8.83 -19.26 11.91
N LYS A 212 -8.17 -19.01 10.78
CA LYS A 212 -8.73 -18.21 9.68
C LYS A 212 -9.03 -19.06 8.45
N GLN A 213 -10.12 -18.73 7.79
CA GLN A 213 -10.48 -19.29 6.50
C GLN A 213 -9.96 -18.39 5.38
N PHE A 214 -9.16 -18.95 4.49
CA PHE A 214 -8.81 -18.34 3.22
C PHE A 214 -9.79 -18.86 2.18
N PRO A 215 -10.55 -17.99 1.50
CA PRO A 215 -11.49 -18.43 0.49
C PRO A 215 -10.74 -18.90 -0.75
N GLY A 216 -11.39 -19.81 -1.48
CA GLY A 216 -10.91 -20.24 -2.77
C GLY A 216 -11.23 -19.21 -3.86
N GLY A 217 -10.93 -19.58 -5.09
CA GLY A 217 -11.25 -18.78 -6.27
C GLY A 217 -10.04 -18.62 -7.19
N LYS A 218 -10.18 -17.72 -8.16
CA LYS A 218 -9.06 -17.36 -9.03
C LYS A 218 -8.14 -16.36 -8.35
N TYR A 219 -6.86 -16.56 -8.57
CA TYR A 219 -5.79 -15.68 -8.12
C TYR A 219 -4.82 -15.44 -9.27
N LEU A 220 -4.39 -14.20 -9.43
CA LEU A 220 -3.13 -13.90 -10.10
C LEU A 220 -2.00 -14.18 -9.11
N CYS A 221 -1.19 -15.20 -9.41
CA CYS A 221 -0.01 -15.57 -8.65
C CYS A 221 1.22 -14.97 -9.32
N VAL A 222 1.96 -14.12 -8.62
CA VAL A 222 3.21 -13.53 -9.11
C VAL A 222 4.37 -13.97 -8.25
N SER A 223 5.38 -14.58 -8.86
CA SER A 223 6.59 -14.99 -8.15
C SER A 223 7.62 -13.87 -8.16
N TYR A 224 8.18 -13.59 -6.99
CA TYR A 224 9.27 -12.67 -6.78
C TYR A 224 10.41 -13.39 -6.04
N GLN A 225 11.63 -13.23 -6.55
CA GLN A 225 12.84 -13.65 -5.85
C GLN A 225 13.68 -12.42 -5.47
N GLY A 226 13.88 -12.21 -4.17
CA GLY A 226 14.74 -11.13 -3.68
C GLY A 226 14.36 -10.60 -2.30
N ASP A 227 15.04 -9.53 -1.91
CA ASP A 227 14.91 -8.92 -0.59
C ASP A 227 13.51 -8.29 -0.41
N TYR A 228 12.88 -8.54 0.74
CA TYR A 228 11.57 -8.02 1.10
C TYR A 228 11.53 -6.49 1.18
N MET A 229 12.68 -5.82 1.37
CA MET A 229 12.74 -4.36 1.31
C MET A 229 12.23 -3.77 -0.03
N PHE A 230 12.22 -4.57 -1.10
CA PHE A 230 11.77 -4.17 -2.43
C PHE A 230 10.32 -4.59 -2.74
N LEU A 231 9.64 -5.33 -1.86
CA LEU A 231 8.25 -5.72 -2.07
C LEU A 231 7.32 -4.53 -2.43
N PRO A 232 7.46 -3.33 -1.82
CA PRO A 232 6.66 -2.18 -2.24
C PRO A 232 6.80 -1.83 -3.73
N ASP A 233 8.02 -1.88 -4.26
CA ASP A 233 8.29 -1.60 -5.69
C ASP A 233 7.79 -2.74 -6.59
N VAL A 234 7.91 -4.00 -6.12
CA VAL A 234 7.35 -5.18 -6.79
C VAL A 234 5.83 -5.06 -6.92
N TYR A 235 5.13 -4.70 -5.84
CA TYR A 235 3.69 -4.46 -5.87
C TYR A 235 3.32 -3.36 -6.88
N ASN A 236 4.05 -2.24 -6.88
CA ASN A 236 3.84 -1.17 -7.84
C ASN A 236 3.97 -1.67 -9.29
N GLN A 237 4.99 -2.47 -9.59
CA GLN A 237 5.17 -3.09 -10.90
C GLN A 237 4.03 -4.05 -11.24
N ILE A 238 3.57 -4.88 -10.29
CA ILE A 238 2.49 -5.84 -10.52
C ILE A 238 1.19 -5.14 -10.89
N PHE A 239 0.79 -4.15 -10.10
CA PHE A 239 -0.46 -3.42 -10.35
C PHE A 239 -0.42 -2.68 -11.70
N LYS A 240 0.72 -2.06 -12.01
CA LYS A 240 0.91 -1.34 -13.29
C LYS A 240 0.94 -2.27 -14.50
N THR A 241 1.67 -3.38 -14.41
CA THR A 241 1.99 -4.23 -15.57
C THR A 241 0.95 -5.31 -15.79
N TYR A 242 0.37 -5.85 -14.72
CA TYR A 242 -0.57 -6.96 -14.80
C TYR A 242 -2.01 -6.50 -14.57
N ILE A 243 -2.30 -5.88 -13.43
CA ILE A 243 -3.69 -5.54 -13.05
C ILE A 243 -4.30 -4.50 -13.99
N PHE A 244 -3.65 -3.34 -14.16
CA PHE A 244 -4.21 -2.27 -14.99
C PHE A 244 -4.15 -2.57 -16.48
N LYS A 245 -3.06 -3.21 -16.95
CA LYS A 245 -2.88 -3.53 -18.37
C LYS A 245 -3.87 -4.59 -18.86
N HIS A 246 -4.12 -5.64 -18.06
CA HIS A 246 -5.06 -6.71 -18.42
C HIS A 246 -6.48 -6.46 -17.88
N ASN A 247 -6.71 -5.34 -17.19
CA ASN A 247 -8.02 -4.94 -16.67
C ASN A 247 -8.64 -6.00 -15.75
N PHE A 248 -7.81 -6.70 -14.96
CA PHE A 248 -8.29 -7.66 -13.97
C PHE A 248 -9.13 -6.96 -12.91
N ARG A 249 -10.29 -7.53 -12.58
CA ARG A 249 -11.10 -7.13 -11.43
C ARG A 249 -10.62 -7.86 -10.20
N LEU A 250 -10.29 -7.10 -9.16
CA LEU A 250 -9.92 -7.64 -7.86
C LEU A 250 -11.18 -7.99 -7.09
N ARG A 251 -11.15 -9.13 -6.39
CA ARG A 251 -12.13 -9.41 -5.36
C ARG A 251 -11.73 -8.72 -4.05
N GLU A 252 -12.64 -8.68 -3.08
CA GLU A 252 -12.45 -7.95 -1.81
C GLU A 252 -11.49 -8.65 -0.82
N GLU A 253 -11.15 -9.90 -1.08
CA GLU A 253 -10.23 -10.63 -0.20
C GLU A 253 -8.83 -10.02 -0.17
N PRO A 254 -8.11 -10.13 0.96
CA PRO A 254 -6.77 -9.59 1.04
C PRO A 254 -5.83 -10.31 0.09
N VAL A 255 -4.91 -9.55 -0.50
CA VAL A 255 -3.69 -10.11 -1.08
C VAL A 255 -2.89 -10.79 0.03
N PHE A 256 -2.39 -11.98 -0.24
CA PHE A 256 -1.50 -12.69 0.68
C PHE A 256 -0.21 -13.12 -0.02
N GLU A 257 0.84 -13.29 0.77
CA GLU A 257 2.16 -13.70 0.31
C GLU A 257 2.43 -15.11 0.81
N GLU A 258 2.77 -16.03 -0.08
CA GLU A 258 3.25 -17.36 0.28
C GLU A 258 4.79 -17.33 0.29
N LEU A 259 5.38 -17.63 1.45
CA LEU A 259 6.81 -17.65 1.69
C LEU A 259 7.32 -19.07 1.42
N LEU A 260 8.08 -19.27 0.34
CA LEU A 260 8.53 -20.60 -0.08
C LEU A 260 9.83 -21.05 0.60
N ASN A 261 10.52 -20.14 1.27
CA ASN A 261 11.73 -20.42 2.04
C ASN A 261 11.85 -19.48 3.24
N SER A 262 12.68 -19.88 4.20
CA SER A 262 12.77 -19.22 5.49
C SER A 262 13.74 -18.04 5.46
N ILE A 263 13.35 -16.94 6.11
CA ILE A 263 14.23 -15.77 6.25
C ILE A 263 15.44 -16.03 7.15
N ASN A 264 15.38 -17.07 7.99
CA ASN A 264 16.43 -17.38 8.95
C ASN A 264 17.61 -18.12 8.33
N ASP A 265 17.39 -18.88 7.25
CA ASP A 265 18.40 -19.74 6.61
C ASP A 265 18.69 -19.37 5.15
N THR A 266 17.86 -18.51 4.55
CA THR A 266 17.98 -18.14 3.15
C THR A 266 18.56 -16.74 2.99
N PRO A 267 19.63 -16.54 2.19
CA PRO A 267 20.14 -15.21 1.88
C PRO A 267 19.05 -14.33 1.27
N LYS A 268 18.97 -13.05 1.66
CA LYS A 268 17.88 -12.14 1.23
C LYS A 268 17.62 -12.11 -0.28
N LYS A 269 18.66 -12.23 -1.11
CA LYS A 269 18.56 -12.25 -2.58
C LYS A 269 17.97 -13.55 -3.17
N LYS A 270 17.84 -14.59 -2.35
CA LYS A 270 17.32 -15.92 -2.71
C LYS A 270 15.98 -16.21 -2.06
N LEU A 271 15.42 -15.27 -1.28
CA LEU A 271 14.07 -15.41 -0.75
C LEU A 271 13.08 -15.48 -1.90
N VAL A 272 12.15 -16.43 -1.85
CA VAL A 272 11.13 -16.63 -2.88
C VAL A 272 9.74 -16.43 -2.26
N THR A 273 8.99 -15.51 -2.83
CA THR A 273 7.64 -15.16 -2.40
C THR A 273 6.68 -15.25 -3.58
N VAL A 274 5.53 -15.90 -3.37
CA VAL A 274 4.42 -15.88 -4.33
C VAL A 274 3.33 -14.97 -3.81
N ILE A 275 3.11 -13.86 -4.51
CA ILE A 275 2.08 -12.89 -4.21
C ILE A 275 0.78 -13.34 -4.85
N HIS A 276 -0.25 -13.56 -4.04
CA HIS A 276 -1.56 -14.04 -4.43
C HIS A 276 -2.58 -12.91 -4.43
N ILE A 277 -2.94 -12.44 -5.62
CA ILE A 277 -3.90 -11.35 -5.80
C ILE A 277 -5.25 -11.94 -6.23
N PRO A 278 -6.32 -11.81 -5.43
CA PRO A 278 -7.61 -12.39 -5.76
C PRO A 278 -8.26 -11.64 -6.93
N ILE A 279 -8.67 -12.37 -7.96
CA ILE A 279 -9.29 -11.83 -9.18
C ILE A 279 -10.63 -12.54 -9.50
N GLU A 280 -11.48 -11.90 -10.31
CA GLU A 280 -12.72 -12.46 -10.88
C GLU A 280 -12.47 -13.44 -12.06
#